data_AF-A0A947LY88-F1
#
_entry.id   AF-A0A947LY88-F1
#
_cell.length_a   1.000
_cell.length_b   1.000
_cell.length_c   1.000
_cell.angle_alpha   90.00
_cell.angle_beta   90.00
_cell.angle_gamma   90.00
#
_symmetry.space_group_name_H-M   'P 1'
#
loop_
_entity.id
_entity.type
_entity.pdbx_description
1 polymer ?
#
loop_
_entity_poly.entity_id
_entity_poly.type
_entity_poly.pdbx_seq_one_letter_code
_entity_poly.pdbx_strand_id
1 'polypeptide(L)'
;MTPFQNRLWTTAGLAVLAATLTGCGKNDEAQSAGAAAVPAKVAADVKAAATKTSAAAQGDSNKTADGNTLRLQGTMQVDAGQGAVPMRSMATVIDATLGEKTAAKLGTAQGQQALDSANASAQAKVSGSDIQDLANSMAGRTMYTSQATHIDVIKAYGVSLDAKSDTKGGPRMQVNLTLSETDMALSAATVEFYPDGGKLFESYKKKISPADVTIEKIERKDDKTLVLLGSFKATDLPAAVLAKSLKGQTLASVSGRFDFQEVPIRSK
;
A
#
# COMPACT_ATOMS: atom_id res chain seq x y z
N MET A 1 -3.65 -39.14 -3.23
CA MET A 1 -2.62 -39.03 -2.18
C MET A 1 -1.81 -37.77 -2.45
N THR A 2 -2.03 -36.74 -1.63
CA THR A 2 -1.14 -35.58 -1.41
C THR A 2 0.14 -36.03 -0.66
N PRO A 3 1.23 -35.24 -0.54
CA PRO A 3 1.24 -33.77 -0.55
C PRO A 3 2.38 -33.08 -1.34
N PHE A 4 2.03 -31.96 -1.99
CA PHE A 4 3.00 -30.93 -2.38
C PHE A 4 3.17 -29.94 -1.22
N GLN A 5 4.41 -29.79 -0.78
CA GLN A 5 4.83 -29.00 0.37
C GLN A 5 4.91 -27.50 0.03
N ASN A 6 4.47 -26.70 1.00
CA ASN A 6 4.75 -25.27 1.16
C ASN A 6 6.21 -24.92 0.84
N ARG A 7 6.43 -23.97 -0.08
CA ARG A 7 7.67 -23.20 -0.12
C ARG A 7 7.38 -21.71 0.03
N LEU A 8 7.87 -21.20 1.15
CA LEU A 8 7.99 -19.80 1.51
C LEU A 8 8.67 -19.03 0.38
N TRP A 9 8.06 -17.92 -0.04
CA TRP A 9 8.74 -16.91 -0.83
C TRP A 9 9.42 -15.94 0.14
N THR A 10 10.68 -16.25 0.43
CA THR A 10 11.64 -15.34 1.06
C THR A 10 12.19 -14.46 -0.07
N THR A 11 11.78 -13.20 -0.14
CA THR A 11 12.43 -12.21 -1.01
C THR A 11 13.77 -11.84 -0.40
N ALA A 12 14.83 -12.48 -0.91
CA ALA A 12 16.20 -12.13 -0.64
C ALA A 12 16.49 -10.72 -1.19
N GLY A 13 16.79 -9.78 -0.28
CA GLY A 13 17.38 -8.51 -0.63
C GLY A 13 18.84 -8.71 -1.04
N LEU A 14 19.18 -8.29 -2.26
CA LEU A 14 20.58 -8.09 -2.63
C LEU A 14 21.07 -6.78 -1.99
N ALA A 15 22.07 -6.93 -1.13
CA ALA A 15 22.88 -5.85 -0.61
C ALA A 15 23.83 -5.32 -1.69
N VAL A 16 23.99 -4.00 -1.77
CA VAL A 16 25.24 -3.39 -2.21
C VAL A 16 25.80 -2.59 -1.04
N LEU A 17 26.94 -3.07 -0.58
CA LEU A 17 27.82 -2.54 0.45
C LEU A 17 28.63 -1.38 -0.16
N ALA A 18 28.71 -0.23 0.52
CA ALA A 18 29.87 0.65 0.42
C ALA A 18 30.03 1.43 1.74
N ALA A 19 31.12 1.13 2.43
CA ALA A 19 31.53 1.68 3.71
C ALA A 19 32.25 3.02 3.55
N THR A 20 32.09 3.92 4.52
CA THR A 20 33.19 4.71 5.08
C THR A 20 32.88 5.05 6.54
N LEU A 21 33.77 4.59 7.44
CA LEU A 21 33.86 4.94 8.85
C LEU A 21 34.79 6.16 8.98
N THR A 22 34.41 7.19 9.73
CA THR A 22 35.23 7.79 10.80
C THR A 22 34.45 8.89 11.54
N GLY A 23 34.57 8.93 12.87
CA GLY A 23 34.17 10.09 13.68
C GLY A 23 33.49 9.74 15.01
N CYS A 24 34.28 9.32 16.00
CA CYS A 24 33.86 9.24 17.40
C CYS A 24 33.55 10.64 17.96
N GLY A 25 32.43 10.78 18.66
CA GLY A 25 32.12 11.94 19.50
C GLY A 25 31.02 11.57 20.48
N LYS A 26 31.41 11.30 21.73
CA LYS A 26 30.49 11.28 22.88
C LYS A 26 29.84 12.65 23.00
N ASN A 27 28.55 12.69 23.29
CA ASN A 27 27.93 13.68 24.17
C ASN A 27 26.62 13.08 24.68
N ASP A 28 26.66 12.66 25.95
CA ASP A 28 25.50 12.52 26.81
C ASP A 28 24.91 13.92 27.03
N GLU A 29 23.64 14.15 26.72
CA GLU A 29 22.78 15.05 27.49
C GLU A 29 21.30 14.92 27.07
N ALA A 30 20.51 14.47 28.05
CA ALA A 30 19.09 14.69 28.31
C ALA A 30 18.14 15.07 27.14
N GLN A 31 17.35 14.08 26.71
CA GLN A 31 16.12 14.25 25.95
C GLN A 31 15.03 14.94 26.79
N SER A 32 14.74 16.20 26.46
CA SER A 32 13.44 16.81 26.70
C SER A 32 12.52 16.45 25.53
N ALA A 33 11.39 15.81 25.83
CA ALA A 33 10.34 15.48 24.87
C ALA A 33 9.61 16.75 24.40
N GLY A 34 10.21 17.46 23.44
CA GLY A 34 9.48 18.40 22.59
C GLY A 34 8.81 17.65 21.46
N ALA A 35 7.51 17.89 21.24
CA ALA A 35 6.80 17.38 20.07
C ALA A 35 7.59 17.72 18.80
N ALA A 36 8.23 16.72 18.20
CA ALA A 36 9.06 16.93 17.02
C ALA A 36 8.15 17.29 15.85
N ALA A 37 8.31 18.50 15.33
CA ALA A 37 7.61 18.96 14.15
C ALA A 37 7.91 18.02 12.97
N VAL A 38 6.86 17.66 12.22
CA VAL A 38 6.97 16.96 10.94
C VAL A 38 8.00 17.69 10.07
N PRO A 39 8.94 16.99 9.36
CA PRO A 39 9.98 17.66 8.58
C PRO A 39 9.37 18.69 7.64
N ALA A 40 9.94 19.89 7.56
CA ALA A 40 9.33 21.02 6.84
C ALA A 40 8.93 20.67 5.39
N LYS A 41 9.75 19.86 4.71
CA LYS A 41 9.45 19.35 3.36
C LYS A 41 8.21 18.45 3.35
N VAL A 42 8.11 17.55 4.33
CA VAL A 42 6.98 16.63 4.48
C VAL A 42 5.70 17.41 4.83
N ALA A 43 5.79 18.39 5.74
CA ALA A 43 4.66 19.24 6.07
C ALA A 43 4.19 20.05 4.85
N ALA A 44 5.13 20.56 4.03
CA ALA A 44 4.82 21.27 2.79
C ALA A 44 4.16 20.35 1.74
N ASP A 45 4.67 19.13 1.55
CA ASP A 45 4.14 18.17 0.59
C ASP A 45 2.71 17.73 0.99
N VAL A 46 2.45 17.49 2.28
CA VAL A 46 1.11 17.16 2.82
C VAL A 46 0.17 18.36 2.71
N LYS A 47 0.63 19.57 3.07
CA LYS A 47 -0.17 20.80 2.94
C LYS A 47 -0.53 21.12 1.49
N ALA A 48 0.40 20.92 0.55
CA ALA A 48 0.13 21.08 -0.87
C ALA A 48 -0.93 20.07 -1.37
N ALA A 49 -0.88 18.83 -0.87
CA ALA A 49 -1.92 17.84 -1.16
C ALA A 49 -3.28 18.22 -0.55
N ALA A 50 -3.32 18.81 0.65
CA ALA A 50 -4.54 19.26 1.32
C ALA A 50 -5.24 20.42 0.59
N THR A 51 -4.46 21.29 -0.09
CA THR A 51 -5.03 22.41 -0.88
C THR A 51 -5.69 21.99 -2.18
N LYS A 52 -5.57 20.71 -2.59
CA LYS A 52 -6.24 20.21 -3.78
C LYS A 52 -7.60 19.63 -3.43
N THR A 53 -8.65 20.25 -3.95
CA THR A 53 -9.99 19.67 -3.94
C THR A 53 -9.99 18.47 -4.89
N SER A 54 -10.05 17.26 -4.35
CA SER A 54 -10.47 16.12 -5.18
C SER A 54 -11.99 16.20 -5.28
N ALA A 55 -12.53 16.41 -6.48
CA ALA A 55 -13.92 16.06 -6.71
C ALA A 55 -14.07 14.56 -6.38
N ALA A 56 -14.97 14.23 -5.46
CA ALA A 56 -15.32 12.84 -5.18
C ALA A 56 -16.04 12.26 -6.41
N ALA A 57 -15.28 11.85 -7.42
CA ALA A 57 -15.82 11.15 -8.57
C ALA A 57 -16.03 9.69 -8.18
N GLN A 58 -17.24 9.38 -7.71
CA GLN A 58 -17.77 8.03 -7.76
C GLN A 58 -17.74 7.54 -9.22
N GLY A 59 -17.13 6.39 -9.46
CA GLY A 59 -17.39 5.60 -10.67
C GLY A 59 -16.52 5.85 -11.91
N ASP A 60 -15.56 6.78 -11.90
CA ASP A 60 -14.72 6.97 -13.08
C ASP A 60 -13.71 5.83 -13.25
N SER A 61 -14.03 4.93 -14.20
CA SER A 61 -13.08 3.98 -14.75
C SER A 61 -12.18 4.69 -15.76
N ASN A 62 -10.97 5.07 -15.33
CA ASN A 62 -10.07 5.80 -16.23
C ASN A 62 -9.12 4.83 -16.94
N LYS A 63 -9.03 4.92 -18.26
CA LYS A 63 -8.07 4.13 -19.04
C LYS A 63 -6.68 4.71 -18.86
N THR A 64 -5.72 3.85 -18.55
CA THR A 64 -4.30 4.19 -18.53
C THR A 64 -3.70 4.09 -19.94
N ALA A 65 -2.54 4.72 -20.14
CA ALA A 65 -1.81 4.67 -21.41
C ALA A 65 -1.51 3.23 -21.87
N ASP A 66 -1.43 2.28 -20.94
CA ASP A 66 -1.06 0.88 -21.21
C ASP A 66 -2.26 -0.04 -21.49
N GLY A 67 -3.48 0.51 -21.56
CA GLY A 67 -4.71 -0.26 -21.78
C GLY A 67 -5.37 -0.81 -20.50
N ASN A 68 -4.71 -0.71 -19.35
CA ASN A 68 -5.30 -1.05 -18.06
C ASN A 68 -6.41 -0.04 -17.70
N THR A 69 -7.39 -0.50 -16.91
CA THR A 69 -8.46 0.36 -16.40
C THR A 69 -8.32 0.53 -14.89
N LEU A 70 -8.31 1.77 -14.41
CA LEU A 70 -8.32 2.08 -12.99
C LEU A 70 -9.76 2.26 -12.53
N ARG A 71 -10.17 1.58 -11.46
CA ARG A 71 -11.51 1.67 -10.88
C ARG A 71 -11.42 2.01 -9.41
N LEU A 72 -12.25 2.95 -8.95
CA LEU A 72 -12.27 3.38 -7.55
C LEU A 72 -12.82 2.27 -6.64
N GLN A 73 -12.05 1.87 -5.62
CA GLN A 73 -12.47 0.96 -4.55
C GLN A 73 -13.05 1.71 -3.35
N GLY A 74 -12.46 2.85 -3.03
CA GLY A 74 -12.78 3.61 -1.83
C GLY A 74 -11.99 4.89 -1.74
N THR A 75 -12.32 5.68 -0.71
CA THR A 75 -11.73 6.97 -0.43
C THR A 75 -11.34 7.07 1.04
N MET A 76 -10.37 7.92 1.32
CA MET A 76 -10.07 8.38 2.67
C MET A 76 -9.91 9.90 2.68
N GLN A 77 -10.34 10.53 3.78
CA GLN A 77 -9.99 11.91 4.11
C GLN A 77 -9.09 11.86 5.34
N VAL A 78 -7.81 12.22 5.19
CA VAL A 78 -6.79 12.00 6.21
C VAL A 78 -6.15 13.31 6.61
N ASP A 79 -6.17 13.64 7.90
CA ASP A 79 -5.46 14.79 8.48
C ASP A 79 -4.31 14.31 9.36
N ALA A 80 -3.09 14.73 8.99
CA ALA A 80 -1.85 14.47 9.73
C ALA A 80 -1.30 15.75 10.41
N GLY A 81 -2.19 16.66 10.81
CA GLY A 81 -1.87 17.95 11.45
C GLY A 81 -1.59 19.08 10.46
N GLN A 82 -1.92 18.91 9.18
CA GLN A 82 -1.71 19.91 8.11
C GLN A 82 -2.99 20.16 7.29
N GLY A 83 -4.14 19.69 7.79
CA GLY A 83 -5.41 19.71 7.09
C GLY A 83 -5.74 18.38 6.42
N ALA A 84 -7.02 18.18 6.14
CA ALA A 84 -7.52 16.97 5.52
C ALA A 84 -7.03 16.84 4.06
N VAL A 85 -6.41 15.71 3.76
CA VAL A 85 -5.96 15.33 2.42
C VAL A 85 -6.88 14.25 1.89
N PRO A 86 -7.51 14.46 0.72
CA PRO A 86 -8.24 13.39 0.06
C PRO A 86 -7.29 12.35 -0.53
N MET A 87 -7.66 11.09 -0.36
CA MET A 87 -6.94 9.93 -0.86
C MET A 87 -7.90 8.94 -1.49
N ARG A 88 -7.41 8.21 -2.48
CA ARG A 88 -8.20 7.23 -3.24
C ARG A 88 -7.52 5.87 -3.21
N SER A 89 -8.34 4.83 -3.10
CA SER A 89 -7.94 3.45 -3.28
C SER A 89 -8.42 2.97 -4.64
N MET A 90 -7.52 2.46 -5.46
CA MET A 90 -7.83 2.08 -6.84
C MET A 90 -7.58 0.60 -7.05
N ALA A 91 -8.47 -0.05 -7.78
CA ALA A 91 -8.28 -1.37 -8.36
C ALA A 91 -7.79 -1.18 -9.80
N THR A 92 -6.74 -1.92 -10.18
CA THR A 92 -6.22 -1.92 -11.56
C THR A 92 -6.70 -3.18 -12.27
N VAL A 93 -7.58 -3.02 -13.24
CA VAL A 93 -7.94 -4.09 -14.18
C VAL A 93 -6.86 -4.15 -15.24
N ILE A 94 -6.11 -5.25 -15.24
CA ILE A 94 -5.05 -5.52 -16.20
C ILE A 94 -5.69 -5.81 -17.55
N ASP A 95 -5.12 -5.24 -18.62
CA ASP A 95 -5.57 -5.45 -19.99
C ASP A 95 -5.71 -6.95 -20.31
N ALA A 96 -6.87 -7.35 -20.83
CA ALA A 96 -7.15 -8.72 -21.23
C ALA A 96 -6.25 -9.20 -22.39
N THR A 97 -5.71 -8.26 -23.16
CA THR A 97 -4.79 -8.52 -24.29
C THR A 97 -3.32 -8.38 -23.91
N LEU A 98 -2.99 -8.26 -22.61
CA LEU A 98 -1.61 -8.08 -22.14
C LEU A 98 -0.67 -9.17 -22.68
N GLY A 99 -1.14 -10.43 -22.71
CA GLY A 99 -0.39 -11.56 -23.25
C GLY A 99 -0.06 -11.41 -24.74
N GLU A 100 -1.05 -11.08 -25.56
CA GLU A 100 -0.88 -10.86 -27.00
C GLU A 100 0.06 -9.68 -27.30
N LYS A 101 -0.12 -8.56 -26.58
CA LYS A 101 0.76 -7.39 -26.69
C LYS A 101 2.20 -7.72 -26.31
N THR A 102 2.37 -8.54 -25.27
CA THR A 102 3.69 -9.00 -24.82
C THR A 102 4.34 -9.90 -25.87
N ALA A 103 3.59 -10.87 -26.41
CA ALA A 103 4.06 -11.75 -27.48
C ALA A 103 4.47 -10.96 -28.74
N ALA A 104 3.63 -10.02 -29.17
CA ALA A 104 3.91 -9.15 -30.31
C ALA A 104 5.19 -8.32 -30.10
N LYS A 105 5.39 -7.78 -28.90
CA LYS A 105 6.59 -7.00 -28.56
C LYS A 105 7.84 -7.88 -28.53
N LEU A 106 7.76 -9.07 -27.93
CA LEU A 106 8.87 -10.03 -27.88
C LEU A 106 9.24 -10.58 -29.26
N GLY A 107 8.28 -10.66 -30.19
CA GLY A 107 8.52 -11.02 -31.59
C GLY A 107 9.29 -9.98 -32.41
N THR A 108 9.59 -8.80 -31.85
CA THR A 108 10.41 -7.77 -32.52
C THR A 108 11.90 -7.92 -32.17
N ALA A 109 12.79 -7.47 -33.07
CA ALA A 109 14.22 -7.45 -32.81
C ALA A 109 14.58 -6.64 -31.55
N GLN A 110 13.87 -5.55 -31.30
CA GLN A 110 14.05 -4.71 -30.10
C GLN A 110 13.61 -5.44 -28.82
N GLY A 111 12.50 -6.20 -28.89
CA GLY A 111 12.01 -7.00 -27.77
C GLY A 111 12.96 -8.15 -27.42
N GLN A 112 13.48 -8.85 -28.44
CA GLN A 112 14.47 -9.91 -28.24
C GLN A 112 15.78 -9.34 -27.68
N GLN A 113 16.26 -8.21 -28.20
CA GLN A 113 17.45 -7.54 -27.67
C GLN A 113 17.29 -7.11 -26.21
N ALA A 114 16.10 -6.60 -25.83
CA ALA A 114 15.80 -6.24 -24.45
C ALA A 114 15.79 -7.46 -23.53
N LEU A 115 15.24 -8.59 -24.00
CA LEU A 115 15.24 -9.86 -23.29
C LEU A 115 16.66 -10.40 -23.09
N ASP A 116 17.47 -10.40 -24.15
CA ASP A 116 18.85 -10.86 -24.10
C ASP A 116 19.70 -9.99 -23.17
N SER A 117 19.50 -8.67 -23.22
CA SER A 117 20.16 -7.71 -22.32
C SER A 117 19.78 -7.93 -20.87
N ALA A 118 18.49 -8.19 -20.58
CA ALA A 118 18.04 -8.51 -19.22
C ALA A 118 18.64 -9.83 -18.73
N ASN A 119 18.63 -10.87 -19.59
CA ASN A 119 19.17 -12.19 -19.29
C ASN A 119 20.71 -12.20 -19.11
N ALA A 120 21.44 -11.27 -19.72
CA ALA A 120 22.89 -11.18 -19.60
C ALA A 120 23.37 -10.95 -18.15
N SER A 121 22.52 -10.34 -17.31
CA SER A 121 22.81 -10.06 -15.89
C SER A 121 22.02 -10.91 -14.90
N ALA A 122 21.14 -11.79 -15.40
CA ALA A 122 20.26 -12.61 -14.58
C ALA A 122 20.92 -13.93 -14.17
N GLN A 123 20.73 -14.33 -12.91
CA GLN A 123 21.20 -15.63 -12.41
C GLN A 123 20.43 -16.82 -13.02
N ALA A 124 19.18 -16.59 -13.46
CA ALA A 124 18.36 -17.56 -14.17
C ALA A 124 17.85 -16.91 -15.46
N LYS A 125 18.02 -17.59 -16.59
CA LYS A 125 17.54 -17.12 -17.88
C LYS A 125 16.04 -17.33 -17.99
N VAL A 126 15.34 -16.32 -18.49
CA VAL A 126 13.91 -16.35 -18.73
C VAL A 126 13.68 -16.30 -20.24
N SER A 127 12.85 -17.20 -20.77
CA SER A 127 12.50 -17.22 -22.18
C SER A 127 11.40 -16.22 -22.51
N GLY A 128 11.23 -15.90 -23.80
CA GLY A 128 10.10 -15.08 -24.25
C GLY A 128 8.75 -15.74 -23.94
N SER A 129 8.66 -17.07 -24.01
CA SER A 129 7.49 -17.83 -23.60
C SER A 129 7.18 -17.68 -22.11
N ASP A 130 8.18 -17.71 -21.23
CA ASP A 130 7.94 -17.54 -19.78
C ASP A 130 7.36 -16.15 -19.46
N ILE A 131 7.83 -15.11 -20.17
CA ILE A 131 7.32 -13.74 -20.01
C ILE A 131 5.90 -13.63 -20.56
N GLN A 132 5.62 -14.27 -21.69
CA GLN A 132 4.28 -14.33 -22.27
C GLN A 132 3.31 -15.09 -21.35
N ASP A 133 3.72 -16.21 -20.76
CA ASP A 133 2.92 -17.00 -19.82
C ASP A 133 2.63 -16.21 -18.55
N LEU A 134 3.62 -15.46 -18.04
CA LEU A 134 3.39 -14.53 -16.94
C LEU A 134 2.38 -13.44 -17.32
N ALA A 135 2.51 -12.83 -18.50
CA ALA A 135 1.58 -11.83 -19.00
C ALA A 135 0.16 -12.39 -19.16
N ASN A 136 0.02 -13.60 -19.71
CA ASN A 136 -1.24 -14.33 -19.81
C ASN A 136 -1.85 -14.59 -18.42
N SER A 137 -1.02 -14.97 -17.44
CA SER A 137 -1.47 -15.22 -16.07
C SER A 137 -1.96 -13.97 -15.33
N MET A 138 -1.65 -12.78 -15.85
CA MET A 138 -2.08 -11.47 -15.32
C MET A 138 -3.19 -10.83 -16.14
N ALA A 139 -3.29 -11.17 -17.43
CA ALA A 139 -4.26 -10.60 -18.35
C ALA A 139 -5.69 -10.72 -17.82
N GLY A 140 -6.43 -9.60 -17.85
CA GLY A 140 -7.81 -9.53 -17.36
C GLY A 140 -7.97 -9.61 -15.84
N ARG A 141 -6.90 -9.81 -15.06
CA ARG A 141 -6.99 -9.85 -13.59
C ARG A 141 -7.15 -8.45 -13.02
N THR A 142 -7.82 -8.39 -11.87
CA THR A 142 -7.92 -7.14 -11.10
C THR A 142 -6.95 -7.16 -9.94
N MET A 143 -6.06 -6.18 -9.91
CA MET A 143 -5.12 -5.94 -8.82
C MET A 143 -5.72 -4.91 -7.88
N TYR A 144 -6.10 -5.38 -6.70
CA TYR A 144 -6.71 -4.56 -5.65
C TYR A 144 -5.63 -4.00 -4.73
N THR A 145 -5.77 -2.72 -4.37
CA THR A 145 -4.91 -2.08 -3.37
C THR A 145 -5.44 -2.29 -1.95
N SER A 146 -6.77 -2.38 -1.82
CA SER A 146 -7.44 -2.74 -0.57
C SER A 146 -8.12 -4.10 -0.69
N GLN A 147 -7.99 -4.93 0.34
CA GLN A 147 -8.54 -6.29 0.34
C GLN A 147 -8.69 -6.85 1.75
N ALA A 148 -9.57 -7.82 1.90
CA ALA A 148 -9.70 -8.66 3.07
C ALA A 148 -9.08 -10.03 2.79
N THR A 149 -8.41 -10.61 3.77
CA THR A 149 -7.89 -11.98 3.72
C THR A 149 -8.49 -12.76 4.87
N HIS A 150 -9.05 -13.92 4.58
CA HIS A 150 -9.53 -14.81 5.61
C HIS A 150 -8.35 -15.51 6.31
N ILE A 151 -8.36 -15.50 7.64
CA ILE A 151 -7.30 -16.06 8.48
C ILE A 151 -7.90 -17.22 9.29
N ASP A 152 -7.85 -18.41 8.70
CA ASP A 152 -8.46 -19.63 9.26
C ASP A 152 -8.09 -19.93 10.72
N VAL A 153 -6.83 -19.68 11.07
CA VAL A 153 -6.24 -20.06 12.37
C VAL A 153 -6.87 -19.30 13.53
N ILE A 154 -7.26 -18.04 13.29
CA ILE A 154 -7.84 -17.15 14.31
C ILE A 154 -9.30 -16.79 14.01
N LYS A 155 -9.91 -17.42 13.00
CA LYS A 155 -11.31 -17.17 12.58
C LYS A 155 -11.62 -15.69 12.45
N ALA A 156 -10.79 -15.00 11.66
CA ALA A 156 -10.87 -13.57 11.47
C ALA A 156 -10.62 -13.17 10.02
N TYR A 157 -11.07 -11.99 9.64
CA TYR A 157 -10.68 -11.29 8.43
C TYR A 157 -9.59 -10.27 8.77
N GLY A 158 -8.43 -10.41 8.14
CA GLY A 158 -7.43 -9.34 8.07
C GLY A 158 -7.77 -8.41 6.92
N VAL A 159 -8.22 -7.20 7.21
CA VAL A 159 -8.59 -6.19 6.22
C VAL A 159 -7.49 -5.16 6.10
N SER A 160 -7.00 -4.93 4.88
CA SER A 160 -6.05 -3.88 4.55
C SER A 160 -6.75 -2.84 3.68
N LEU A 161 -6.90 -1.62 4.20
CA LEU A 161 -7.41 -0.47 3.48
C LEU A 161 -6.23 0.44 3.13
N ASP A 162 -5.99 0.66 1.84
CA ASP A 162 -4.87 1.44 1.32
C ASP A 162 -5.37 2.53 0.38
N ALA A 163 -5.06 3.78 0.70
CA ALA A 163 -5.42 4.93 -0.12
C ALA A 163 -4.22 5.86 -0.29
N LYS A 164 -4.13 6.50 -1.47
CA LYS A 164 -3.06 7.45 -1.79
C LYS A 164 -3.64 8.75 -2.34
N SER A 165 -2.95 9.86 -2.06
CA SER A 165 -3.26 11.15 -2.69
C SER A 165 -2.98 11.11 -4.19
N ASP A 166 -3.83 11.77 -4.98
CA ASP A 166 -3.66 11.88 -6.44
C ASP A 166 -2.43 12.74 -6.85
N THR A 167 -1.76 13.38 -5.89
CA THR A 167 -0.52 14.13 -6.17
C THR A 167 0.65 13.17 -6.36
N LYS A 168 1.47 13.39 -7.39
CA LYS A 168 2.71 12.64 -7.61
C LYS A 168 3.64 12.79 -6.39
N GLY A 169 3.99 11.67 -5.76
CA GLY A 169 4.78 11.66 -4.51
C GLY A 169 3.99 12.11 -3.27
N GLY A 170 2.67 12.28 -3.38
CA GLY A 170 1.81 12.67 -2.28
C GLY A 170 1.63 11.57 -1.24
N PRO A 171 1.01 11.91 -0.10
CA PRO A 171 0.89 11.00 1.04
C PRO A 171 0.02 9.78 0.73
N ARG A 172 0.27 8.69 1.45
CA ARG A 172 -0.49 7.44 1.42
C ARG A 172 -0.85 7.02 2.85
N MET A 173 -2.02 6.44 3.01
CA MET A 173 -2.51 5.93 4.27
C MET A 173 -2.89 4.46 4.16
N GLN A 174 -2.49 3.70 5.17
CA GLN A 174 -2.90 2.31 5.37
C GLN A 174 -3.59 2.15 6.72
N VAL A 175 -4.76 1.54 6.69
CA VAL A 175 -5.51 1.12 7.88
C VAL A 175 -5.69 -0.38 7.79
N ASN A 176 -5.08 -1.10 8.73
CA ASN A 176 -5.19 -2.55 8.84
C ASN A 176 -6.11 -2.88 10.00
N LEU A 177 -7.15 -3.68 9.75
CA LEU A 177 -8.15 -4.09 10.71
C LEU A 177 -8.15 -5.61 10.84
N THR A 178 -8.42 -6.12 12.04
CA THR A 178 -8.70 -7.53 12.27
C THR A 178 -10.13 -7.65 12.77
N LEU A 179 -10.98 -8.28 11.97
CA LEU A 179 -12.41 -8.42 12.23
C LEU A 179 -12.72 -9.88 12.53
N SER A 180 -13.47 -10.15 13.59
CA SER A 180 -13.96 -11.50 13.89
C SER A 180 -14.83 -12.02 12.74
N GLU A 181 -14.68 -13.30 12.39
CA GLU A 181 -15.50 -13.93 11.35
C GLU A 181 -16.97 -14.10 11.79
N THR A 182 -17.22 -14.21 13.09
CA THR A 182 -18.54 -14.52 13.67
C THR A 182 -19.48 -13.32 13.65
N ASP A 183 -18.99 -12.17 14.11
CA ASP A 183 -19.80 -10.98 14.39
C ASP A 183 -19.24 -9.71 13.74
N MET A 184 -18.16 -9.82 12.95
CA MET A 184 -17.45 -8.70 12.32
C MET A 184 -16.90 -7.68 13.34
N ALA A 185 -16.80 -8.05 14.61
CA ALA A 185 -16.29 -7.15 15.64
C ALA A 185 -14.80 -6.85 15.42
N LEU A 186 -14.42 -5.60 15.61
CA LEU A 186 -13.03 -5.17 15.52
C LEU A 186 -12.24 -5.63 16.76
N SER A 187 -11.23 -6.44 16.53
CA SER A 187 -10.35 -6.99 17.58
C SER A 187 -8.99 -6.31 17.64
N ALA A 188 -8.50 -5.78 16.52
CA ALA A 188 -7.24 -5.06 16.46
C ALA A 188 -7.21 -4.10 15.27
N ALA A 189 -6.50 -2.98 15.43
CA ALA A 189 -6.25 -2.03 14.37
C ALA A 189 -4.79 -1.54 14.37
N THR A 190 -4.27 -1.25 13.18
CA THR A 190 -2.97 -0.63 12.97
C THR A 190 -3.10 0.41 11.88
N VAL A 191 -2.51 1.59 12.12
CA VAL A 191 -2.43 2.64 11.11
C VAL A 191 -0.99 2.85 10.71
N GLU A 192 -0.80 3.18 9.43
CA GLU A 192 0.49 3.50 8.87
C GLU A 192 0.36 4.63 7.85
N PHE A 193 0.99 5.76 8.16
CA PHE A 193 0.97 6.96 7.33
C PHE A 193 2.31 7.13 6.64
N TYR A 194 2.28 7.28 5.32
CA TYR A 194 3.43 7.55 4.47
C TYR A 194 3.32 8.99 4.01
N PRO A 195 4.18 9.90 4.49
CA PRO A 195 4.08 11.28 4.06
C PRO A 195 4.47 11.49 2.60
N ASP A 196 5.38 10.66 2.09
CA ASP A 196 5.70 10.50 0.67
C ASP A 196 5.36 9.07 0.24
N GLY A 197 4.23 8.90 -0.44
CA GLY A 197 3.75 7.59 -0.89
C GLY A 197 4.59 6.96 -2.01
N GLY A 198 5.67 7.60 -2.46
CA GLY A 198 6.71 6.99 -3.31
C GLY A 198 7.83 6.32 -2.49
N LYS A 199 7.96 6.64 -1.20
CA LYS A 199 8.99 6.10 -0.30
C LYS A 199 8.42 5.02 0.60
N LEU A 200 8.47 3.78 0.13
CA LEU A 200 7.85 2.62 0.79
C LEU A 200 8.36 2.30 2.21
N PHE A 201 9.52 2.83 2.61
CA PHE A 201 10.08 2.61 3.94
C PHE A 201 9.96 3.82 4.87
N GLU A 202 9.55 4.98 4.36
CA GLU A 202 9.47 6.22 5.13
C GLU A 202 8.03 6.43 5.60
N SER A 203 7.68 5.79 6.72
CA SER A 203 6.34 5.81 7.31
C SER A 203 6.35 6.08 8.82
N TYR A 204 5.20 6.52 9.33
CA TYR A 204 4.85 6.55 10.75
C TYR A 204 3.82 5.45 11.01
N LYS A 205 4.07 4.58 12.00
CA LYS A 205 3.27 3.38 12.21
C LYS A 205 2.97 3.14 13.68
N LYS A 206 1.73 2.77 13.99
CA LYS A 206 1.34 2.40 15.35
C LYS A 206 0.16 1.42 15.36
N LYS A 207 0.19 0.47 16.29
CA LYS A 207 -1.02 -0.26 16.71
C LYS A 207 -1.88 0.67 17.56
N ILE A 208 -3.18 0.68 17.31
CA ILE A 208 -4.12 1.54 18.05
C ILE A 208 -5.20 0.69 18.70
N SER A 209 -5.88 1.26 19.70
CA SER A 209 -6.99 0.59 20.35
C SER A 209 -8.13 0.43 19.34
N PRO A 210 -8.90 -0.67 19.37
CA PRO A 210 -10.15 -0.76 18.64
C PRO A 210 -11.09 0.43 18.92
N ALA A 211 -11.07 1.01 20.12
CA ALA A 211 -11.87 2.20 20.45
C ALA A 211 -11.45 3.46 19.68
N ASP A 212 -10.22 3.51 19.17
CA ASP A 212 -9.72 4.62 18.34
C ASP A 212 -10.15 4.48 16.87
N VAL A 213 -10.85 3.38 16.53
CA VAL A 213 -11.44 3.12 15.22
C VAL A 213 -12.93 2.91 15.37
N THR A 214 -13.72 3.76 14.72
CA THR A 214 -15.17 3.60 14.68
C THR A 214 -15.57 3.01 13.35
N ILE A 215 -16.12 1.80 13.35
CA ILE A 215 -16.76 1.21 12.17
C ILE A 215 -18.22 1.65 12.18
N GLU A 216 -18.57 2.55 11.27
CA GLU A 216 -19.93 3.06 11.10
C GLU A 216 -20.78 2.09 10.29
N LYS A 217 -20.15 1.41 9.33
CA LYS A 217 -20.80 0.44 8.45
C LYS A 217 -19.83 -0.68 8.12
N ILE A 218 -20.29 -1.92 8.27
CA ILE A 218 -19.67 -3.08 7.66
C ILE A 218 -20.74 -4.00 7.09
N GLU A 219 -20.69 -4.22 5.78
CA GLU A 219 -21.66 -5.05 5.07
C GLU A 219 -20.95 -5.99 4.10
N ARG A 220 -21.48 -7.20 3.94
CA ARG A 220 -21.17 -8.05 2.80
C ARG A 220 -22.04 -7.59 1.63
N LYS A 221 -21.41 -7.06 0.60
CA LYS A 221 -22.09 -6.76 -0.68
C LYS A 221 -22.43 -8.04 -1.42
N ASP A 222 -21.52 -9.01 -1.34
CA ASP A 222 -21.65 -10.37 -1.82
C ASP A 222 -20.72 -11.29 -0.99
N ASP A 223 -20.70 -12.59 -1.30
CA ASP A 223 -19.89 -13.58 -0.59
C ASP A 223 -18.38 -13.27 -0.60
N LYS A 224 -17.92 -12.44 -1.55
CA LYS A 224 -16.51 -12.15 -1.82
C LYS A 224 -16.16 -10.68 -1.65
N THR A 225 -17.07 -9.83 -1.21
CA THR A 225 -16.84 -8.38 -1.17
C THR A 225 -17.44 -7.75 0.07
N LEU A 226 -16.60 -7.01 0.81
CA LEU A 226 -17.02 -6.17 1.91
C LEU A 226 -17.16 -4.70 1.49
N VAL A 227 -18.08 -4.00 2.15
CA VAL A 227 -18.24 -2.54 2.13
C VAL A 227 -17.96 -2.06 3.55
N LEU A 228 -17.07 -1.08 3.69
CA LEU A 228 -16.64 -0.55 4.98
C LEU A 228 -16.70 0.98 4.99
N LEU A 229 -17.37 1.53 6.00
CA LEU A 229 -17.37 2.97 6.33
C LEU A 229 -16.91 3.12 7.78
N GLY A 230 -16.07 4.11 8.03
CA GLY A 230 -15.66 4.40 9.38
C GLY A 230 -14.68 5.55 9.50
N SER A 231 -14.09 5.64 10.69
CA SER A 231 -13.08 6.62 11.02
C SER A 231 -12.01 6.02 11.92
N PHE A 232 -10.87 6.69 11.98
CA PHE A 232 -9.78 6.33 12.87
C PHE A 232 -9.12 7.59 13.43
N LYS A 233 -8.49 7.43 14.59
CA LYS A 233 -7.59 8.41 15.17
C LYS A 233 -6.37 7.69 15.75
N ALA A 234 -5.22 8.31 15.64
CA ALA A 234 -4.00 7.84 16.27
C ALA A 234 -3.18 9.04 16.71
N THR A 235 -2.55 8.93 17.87
CA THR A 235 -1.58 9.92 18.38
C THR A 235 -0.24 9.26 18.63
N ASP A 236 0.81 10.08 18.65
CA ASP A 236 2.17 9.69 19.00
C ASP A 236 2.63 8.48 18.16
N LEU A 237 2.60 8.63 16.84
CA LEU A 237 2.99 7.59 15.90
C LEU A 237 4.50 7.68 15.66
N PRO A 238 5.32 6.75 16.17
CA PRO A 238 6.74 6.77 15.91
C PRO A 238 7.02 6.46 14.43
N ALA A 239 8.16 6.94 13.94
CA ALA A 239 8.70 6.51 12.66
C ALA A 239 8.90 4.98 12.64
N ALA A 240 8.59 4.34 11.52
CA ALA A 240 8.79 2.92 11.33
C ALA A 240 10.29 2.57 11.41
N VAL A 241 10.60 1.34 11.81
CA VAL A 241 11.98 0.86 12.06
C VAL A 241 12.90 1.06 10.86
N LEU A 242 12.36 0.96 9.63
CA LEU A 242 13.11 1.09 8.38
C LEU A 242 13.11 2.53 7.82
N ALA A 243 12.42 3.47 8.46
CA ALA A 243 12.32 4.87 8.02
C ALA A 243 13.58 5.64 8.39
N LYS A 244 14.59 5.57 7.52
CA LYS A 244 15.91 6.17 7.78
C LYS A 244 15.83 7.68 7.87
N SER A 245 15.03 8.31 7.02
CA SER A 245 14.90 9.77 6.98
C SER A 245 14.01 10.34 8.09
N LEU A 246 13.15 9.49 8.68
CA LEU A 246 12.25 9.86 9.78
C LEU A 246 12.74 9.38 11.15
N LYS A 247 13.92 8.74 11.21
CA LYS A 247 14.44 8.12 12.44
C LYS A 247 14.42 9.09 13.62
N GLY A 248 13.88 8.64 14.74
CA GLY A 248 13.78 9.41 15.99
C GLY A 248 12.64 10.43 16.02
N GLN A 249 11.82 10.49 14.97
CA GLN A 249 10.66 11.38 14.91
C GLN A 249 9.37 10.65 15.27
N THR A 250 8.41 11.42 15.75
CA THR A 250 7.07 10.97 16.10
C THR A 250 6.06 11.92 15.48
N LEU A 251 5.13 11.41 14.69
CA LEU A 251 4.00 12.16 14.20
C LEU A 251 2.98 12.33 15.35
N ALA A 252 2.68 13.58 15.71
CA ALA A 252 1.82 13.89 16.85
C ALA A 252 0.42 13.26 16.73
N SER A 253 -0.21 13.35 15.56
CA SER A 253 -1.49 12.69 15.31
C SER A 253 -1.75 12.45 13.83
N VAL A 254 -2.52 11.41 13.54
CA VAL A 254 -3.21 11.23 12.26
C VAL A 254 -4.64 10.79 12.53
N SER A 255 -5.59 11.36 11.81
CA SER A 255 -7.00 10.97 11.89
C SER A 255 -7.62 10.99 10.51
N GLY A 256 -8.75 10.30 10.35
CA GLY A 256 -9.43 10.34 9.09
C GLY A 256 -10.73 9.56 9.06
N ARG A 257 -11.45 9.73 7.96
CA ARG A 257 -12.63 8.93 7.60
C ARG A 257 -12.29 8.10 6.37
N PHE A 258 -12.84 6.90 6.30
CA PHE A 258 -12.70 6.01 5.15
C PHE A 258 -14.08 5.55 4.69
N ASP A 259 -14.26 5.48 3.38
CA ASP A 259 -15.45 4.96 2.72
C ASP A 259 -15.01 4.04 1.58
N PHE A 260 -15.20 2.73 1.77
CA PHE A 260 -14.80 1.68 0.86
C PHE A 260 -16.01 0.90 0.38
N GLN A 261 -16.26 0.99 -0.92
CA GLN A 261 -17.41 0.38 -1.58
C GLN A 261 -17.07 -0.99 -2.19
N GLU A 262 -15.79 -1.35 -2.22
CA GLU A 262 -15.32 -2.65 -2.67
C GLU A 262 -14.01 -3.05 -1.98
N VAL A 263 -14.12 -4.01 -1.06
CA VAL A 263 -12.98 -4.67 -0.42
C VAL A 263 -13.11 -6.18 -0.64
N PRO A 264 -12.45 -6.74 -1.67
CA PRO A 264 -12.58 -8.15 -1.99
C PRO A 264 -11.96 -9.02 -0.91
N ILE A 265 -12.64 -10.11 -0.58
CA ILE A 265 -12.22 -11.17 0.32
C ILE A 265 -11.46 -12.20 -0.51
N ARG A 266 -10.17 -12.33 -0.25
CA ARG A 266 -9.37 -13.43 -0.78
C ARG A 266 -9.56 -14.66 0.09
N SER A 267 -10.11 -15.72 -0.50
CA SER A 267 -9.92 -17.08 -0.02
C SER A 267 -8.47 -17.49 -0.34
N LYS A 268 -7.84 -18.23 0.57
CA LYS A 268 -6.58 -18.91 0.24
C LYS A 268 -6.79 -19.93 -0.87
#